data_AF-A0A6G3XTV9-F1
#
_entry.id   AF-A0A6G3XTV9-F1
#
_cell.length_a   1.000
_cell.length_b   1.000
_cell.length_c   1.000
_cell.angle_alpha   90.00
_cell.angle_beta   90.00
_cell.angle_gamma   90.00
#
_symmetry.space_group_name_H-M   'P 1'
#
loop_
_entity.id
_entity.type
_entity.pdbx_description
1 polymer ?
#
loop_
_entity_poly.entity_id
_entity_poly.type
_entity_poly.pdbx_seq_one_letter_code
_entity_poly.pdbx_strand_id
1 'polypeptide(L)'
;HVLPALQQNLVCLATRRRAARGADAVELLSLETRYEELAGWFAQDIGDERTAHGHTAKALDASHITGDTDLTAYILGRKAQLAVDTGHPTDALGLATA
;
A
#
# COMPACT_ATOMS: atom_id res chain seq x y z
N HIS A 1 4.77 7.39 18.34
CA HIS A 1 5.29 8.59 17.64
C HIS A 1 5.38 8.42 16.12
N VAL A 2 5.63 7.22 15.58
CA VAL A 2 5.84 7.00 14.13
C VAL A 2 4.55 7.03 13.29
N LEU A 3 3.45 6.41 13.75
CA LEU A 3 2.18 6.35 13.02
C LEU A 3 1.58 7.73 12.66
N PRO A 4 1.49 8.72 13.59
CA PRO A 4 0.99 10.05 13.24
C PRO A 4 1.86 10.77 12.20
N ALA A 5 3.19 10.61 12.27
CA ALA A 5 4.10 11.20 11.30
C ALA A 5 3.90 10.60 9.90
N LEU A 6 3.66 9.29 9.83
CA LEU A 6 3.37 8.59 8.58
C LEU A 6 2.05 9.05 7.95
N GLN A 7 1.01 9.19 8.76
CA GLN A 7 -0.29 9.73 8.32
C GLN A 7 -0.16 11.17 7.80
N GLN A 8 0.61 12.01 8.50
CA GLN A 8 0.88 13.37 8.05
C GLN A 8 1.61 13.40 6.71
N ASN A 9 2.60 12.53 6.52
CA ASN A 9 3.33 12.41 5.25
C ASN A 9 2.41 12.00 4.11
N LEU A 10 1.51 11.03 4.31
CA LEU A 10 0.51 10.62 3.32
C LEU A 10 -0.40 11.79 2.91
N VAL A 11 -0.90 12.57 3.88
CA VAL A 11 -1.72 13.76 3.59
C VAL A 11 -0.94 14.80 2.79
N CYS A 12 0.32 15.06 3.16
CA CYS A 12 1.18 15.99 2.45
C CYS A 12 1.50 15.53 1.01
N LEU A 13 1.82 14.25 0.82
CA LEU A 13 2.09 13.67 -0.50
C LEU A 13 0.86 13.74 -1.40
N ALA A 14 -0.31 13.33 -0.89
CA ALA A 14 -1.56 13.38 -1.66
C ALA A 14 -1.92 14.83 -2.05
N THR A 15 -1.67 15.80 -1.18
CA THR A 15 -1.89 17.22 -1.47
C THR A 15 -0.97 17.71 -2.59
N ARG A 16 0.33 17.39 -2.52
CA ARG A 16 1.30 17.76 -3.56
C ARG A 16 0.99 17.09 -4.88
N ARG A 17 0.64 15.81 -4.87
CA ARG A 17 0.30 15.04 -6.08
C ARG A 17 -0.88 15.65 -6.83
N ARG A 18 -1.93 16.09 -6.13
CA ARG A 18 -3.09 16.76 -6.75
C ARG A 18 -2.71 18.08 -7.43
N ALA A 19 -1.70 18.77 -6.92
CA ALA A 19 -1.17 20.01 -7.50
C ALA A 19 -0.18 19.75 -8.66
N ALA A 20 0.51 18.61 -8.66
CA ALA A 20 1.49 18.23 -9.67
C ALA A 20 0.83 17.78 -11.00
N ARG A 21 1.64 17.71 -12.07
CA ARG A 21 1.23 17.27 -13.41
C ARG A 21 2.34 16.42 -14.04
N GLY A 22 1.98 15.63 -15.06
CA GLY A 22 2.95 14.85 -15.83
C GLY A 22 3.78 13.90 -14.96
N ALA A 23 5.09 13.87 -15.21
CA ALA A 23 6.02 12.98 -14.53
C ALA A 23 6.03 13.17 -13.00
N ASP A 24 6.00 14.42 -12.51
CA ASP A 24 6.00 14.71 -11.06
C ASP A 24 4.80 14.08 -10.34
N ALA A 25 3.62 14.09 -10.99
CA ALA A 25 2.43 13.48 -10.41
C ALA A 25 2.56 11.95 -10.30
N VAL A 26 3.25 11.33 -11.27
CA VAL A 26 3.53 9.88 -11.28
C VAL A 26 4.57 9.52 -10.22
N GLU A 27 5.64 10.30 -10.09
CA GLU A 27 6.66 10.08 -9.06
C GLU A 27 6.08 10.24 -7.64
N LEU A 28 5.25 11.27 -7.44
CA LEU A 28 4.55 11.46 -6.16
C LEU A 28 3.57 10.32 -5.87
N LEU A 29 2.91 9.76 -6.89
CA LEU A 29 2.06 8.58 -6.71
C LEU A 29 2.88 7.34 -6.33
N SER A 30 4.04 7.13 -6.95
CA SER A 30 4.95 6.02 -6.58
C SER A 30 5.41 6.16 -5.13
N LEU A 31 5.77 7.38 -4.70
CA LEU A 31 6.15 7.63 -3.31
C LEU A 31 4.98 7.43 -2.33
N GLU A 32 3.78 7.94 -2.66
CA GLU A 32 2.56 7.72 -1.88
C GLU A 32 2.25 6.23 -1.74
N THR A 33 2.43 5.44 -2.81
CA THR A 33 2.22 3.98 -2.83
C THR A 33 3.11 3.27 -1.80
N ARG A 34 4.39 3.64 -1.73
CA ARG A 34 5.33 3.06 -0.74
C ARG A 34 4.97 3.44 0.69
N TYR A 35 4.46 4.66 0.89
CA TYR A 35 3.99 5.12 2.20
C TYR A 35 2.68 4.45 2.63
N GLU A 36 1.75 4.21 1.70
CA GLU A 36 0.53 3.44 1.95
C GLU A 36 0.90 2.01 2.37
N GLU A 37 1.82 1.36 1.66
CA GLU A 37 2.27 0.01 2.02
C GLU A 37 2.97 -0.03 3.38
N LEU A 38 3.81 0.96 3.70
CA LEU A 38 4.43 1.09 5.02
C LEU A 38 3.37 1.30 6.12
N ALA A 39 2.32 2.06 5.85
CA ALA A 39 1.21 2.27 6.78
C ALA A 39 0.43 0.97 7.01
N GLY A 40 0.23 0.18 5.96
CA GLY A 40 -0.34 -1.16 6.06
C GLY A 40 0.47 -2.08 6.96
N TRP A 41 1.80 -2.09 6.79
CA TRP A 41 2.71 -2.88 7.65
C TRP A 41 2.64 -2.46 9.12
N PHE A 42 2.67 -1.16 9.43
CA PHE A 42 2.56 -0.71 10.83
C PHE A 42 1.20 -1.00 11.45
N ALA A 43 0.11 -0.91 10.68
CA ALA A 43 -1.21 -1.26 11.17
C ALA A 43 -1.30 -2.75 11.52
N GLN A 44 -0.70 -3.62 10.70
CA GLN A 44 -0.58 -5.05 10.98
C GLN A 44 0.23 -5.31 12.26
N ASP A 45 1.38 -4.64 12.43
CA ASP A 45 2.28 -4.82 13.58
C ASP A 45 1.60 -4.53 14.93
N ILE A 46 0.62 -3.62 14.94
CA ILE A 46 -0.18 -3.29 16.15
C ILE A 46 -1.50 -4.06 16.24
N GLY A 47 -1.78 -4.98 15.31
CA GLY A 47 -3.00 -5.80 15.28
C GLY A 47 -4.25 -5.11 14.71
N ASP A 48 -4.12 -3.97 14.02
CA ASP A 48 -5.23 -3.31 13.31
C ASP A 48 -5.33 -3.82 11.86
N GLU A 49 -5.80 -5.05 11.71
CA GLU A 49 -5.92 -5.76 10.43
C GLU A 49 -6.78 -5.01 9.41
N ARG A 50 -7.88 -4.38 9.85
CA ARG A 50 -8.78 -3.63 8.97
C ARG A 50 -8.06 -2.46 8.33
N THR A 51 -7.29 -1.71 9.11
CA THR A 51 -6.50 -0.59 8.61
C THR A 51 -5.37 -1.10 7.71
N ALA A 52 -4.73 -2.23 8.05
CA ALA A 52 -3.72 -2.87 7.22
C ALA A 52 -4.26 -3.21 5.81
N HIS A 53 -5.39 -3.93 5.75
CA HIS A 53 -6.04 -4.27 4.48
C HIS A 53 -6.38 -3.04 3.64
N GLY A 54 -6.90 -1.98 4.28
CA GLY A 54 -7.27 -0.74 3.59
C GLY A 54 -6.07 -0.03 2.94
N HIS A 55 -4.95 0.04 3.65
CA HIS A 55 -3.72 0.65 3.15
C HIS A 55 -3.07 -0.18 2.02
N THR A 56 -2.93 -1.49 2.23
CA THR A 56 -2.33 -2.38 1.22
C THR A 56 -3.20 -2.51 -0.04
N ALA A 57 -4.53 -2.38 0.07
CA ALA A 57 -5.41 -2.29 -1.10
C ALA A 57 -5.15 -1.02 -1.93
N LYS A 58 -5.06 0.16 -1.29
CA LYS A 58 -4.73 1.41 -1.98
C LYS A 58 -3.36 1.36 -2.65
N ALA A 59 -2.38 0.77 -1.96
CA ALA A 59 -1.03 0.60 -2.50
C ALA A 59 -1.06 -0.30 -3.76
N LEU A 60 -1.82 -1.40 -3.74
CA LEU A 60 -1.95 -2.26 -4.91
C LEU A 60 -2.54 -1.51 -6.12
N ASP A 61 -3.66 -0.81 -5.91
CA ASP A 61 -4.31 -0.03 -6.98
C ASP A 61 -3.36 1.02 -7.58
N ALA A 62 -2.61 1.73 -6.74
CA ALA A 62 -1.66 2.73 -7.17
C ALA A 62 -0.41 2.12 -7.87
N SER A 63 0.04 0.94 -7.44
CA SER A 63 1.16 0.23 -8.08
C SER A 63 0.85 -0.12 -9.54
N HIS A 64 -0.39 -0.54 -9.83
CA HIS A 64 -0.84 -0.79 -11.19
C HIS A 64 -0.88 0.49 -12.04
N ILE A 65 -1.32 1.61 -11.46
CA ILE A 65 -1.36 2.91 -12.17
C ILE A 65 0.05 3.40 -12.52
N THR A 66 1.02 3.20 -11.63
CA THR A 66 2.41 3.62 -11.85
C THR A 66 3.21 2.66 -12.74
N GLY A 67 2.72 1.43 -12.95
CA GLY A 67 3.41 0.41 -13.71
C GLY A 67 4.64 -0.17 -13.00
N ASP A 68 4.77 0.04 -11.69
CA ASP A 68 5.87 -0.49 -10.87
C ASP A 68 5.63 -1.97 -10.56
N THR A 69 5.99 -2.84 -11.52
CA THR A 69 5.73 -4.28 -11.45
C THR A 69 6.38 -4.98 -10.26
N ASP A 70 7.56 -4.51 -9.84
CA ASP A 70 8.26 -5.07 -8.68
C ASP A 70 7.49 -4.75 -7.39
N LEU A 71 7.03 -3.50 -7.26
CA LEU A 71 6.21 -3.09 -6.12
C LEU A 71 4.85 -3.79 -6.12
N THR A 72 4.22 -3.96 -7.29
CA THR A 72 2.97 -4.74 -7.43
C THR A 72 3.15 -6.17 -6.93
N ALA A 73 4.18 -6.88 -7.40
CA ALA A 73 4.44 -8.26 -6.98
C ALA A 73 4.70 -8.36 -5.47
N TYR A 74 5.47 -7.42 -4.92
CA TYR A 74 5.71 -7.33 -3.48
C TYR A 74 4.39 -7.15 -2.69
N ILE A 75 3.53 -6.22 -3.10
CA ILE A 75 2.27 -5.93 -2.42
C ILE A 75 1.32 -7.14 -2.50
N LEU A 76 1.26 -7.83 -3.64
CA LEU A 76 0.48 -9.06 -3.79
C LEU A 76 0.94 -10.15 -2.81
N GLY A 77 2.26 -10.37 -2.71
CA GLY A 77 2.84 -11.27 -1.71
C GLY A 77 2.46 -10.90 -0.27
N ARG A 78 2.45 -9.61 0.06
CA ARG A 78 2.03 -9.11 1.38
C ARG A 78 0.55 -9.35 1.66
N LYS A 79 -0.33 -9.13 0.68
CA LYS A 79 -1.75 -9.43 0.82
C LYS A 79 -1.99 -10.93 0.99
N ALA A 80 -1.24 -11.77 0.27
CA ALA A 80 -1.31 -13.21 0.44
C ALA A 80 -0.92 -13.63 1.86
N GLN A 81 0.18 -13.09 2.40
CA GLN A 81 0.58 -13.35 3.79
C GLN A 81 -0.51 -12.94 4.78
N LEU A 82 -1.08 -11.74 4.64
CA LEU A 82 -2.14 -11.26 5.53
C LEU A 82 -3.41 -12.12 5.44
N ALA A 83 -3.76 -12.62 4.26
CA ALA A 83 -4.86 -13.55 4.09
C ALA A 83 -4.61 -14.90 4.76
N VAL A 84 -3.36 -15.40 4.75
CA VAL A 84 -2.99 -16.60 5.55
C VAL A 84 -3.13 -16.33 7.05
N ASP A 85 -2.57 -15.22 7.52
CA ASP A 85 -2.54 -14.87 8.95
C ASP A 85 -3.95 -14.70 9.54
N THR A 86 -4.90 -14.21 8.73
CA THR A 86 -6.30 -13.98 9.13
C THR A 86 -7.24 -15.16 8.87
N GLY A 87 -6.73 -16.31 8.40
CA GLY A 87 -7.52 -17.53 8.21
C GLY A 87 -8.28 -17.61 6.88
N HIS A 88 -7.86 -16.86 5.85
CA HIS A 88 -8.42 -16.83 4.49
C HIS A 88 -7.43 -17.39 3.44
N PRO A 89 -6.98 -18.66 3.54
CA PRO A 89 -5.91 -19.20 2.70
C PRO A 89 -6.26 -19.32 1.20
N THR A 90 -7.54 -19.43 0.85
CA THR A 90 -7.97 -19.46 -0.57
C THR A 90 -7.72 -18.12 -1.25
N ASP A 91 -7.96 -17.01 -0.55
CA ASP A 91 -7.69 -15.65 -1.05
C ASP A 91 -6.18 -15.44 -1.19
N ALA A 92 -5.39 -16.01 -0.27
CA ALA A 92 -3.94 -15.96 -0.34
C ALA A 92 -3.38 -16.59 -1.62
N LEU A 93 -3.91 -17.75 -2.02
CA LEU A 93 -3.48 -18.44 -3.24
C LEU A 93 -3.81 -17.63 -4.50
N GLY A 94 -5.02 -17.06 -4.57
CA GLY A 94 -5.41 -16.21 -5.68
C GLY A 94 -4.50 -14.99 -5.84
N LEU A 95 -4.11 -14.37 -4.71
CA LEU A 95 -3.19 -13.22 -4.71
C LEU A 95 -1.75 -13.59 -5.06
N ALA A 96 -1.26 -14.75 -4.63
CA ALA A 96 0.11 -15.20 -4.90
C ALA A 96 0.35 -15.61 -6.36
N THR A 97 -0.71 -15.84 -7.14
CA THR A 97 -0.64 -16.35 -8.52
C THR A 97 -1.15 -15.37 -9.57
N ALA A 98 -1.58 -14.17 -9.15
CA ALA A 98 -2.03 -13.08 -10.00
C ALA A 98 -0.84 -12.36 -10.68
#